data_AF-A0A2U9QWL1-F1
#
_entry.id   AF-A0A2U9QWL1-F1
#
_cell.length_a   1.000
_cell.length_b   1.000
_cell.length_c   1.000
_cell.angle_alpha   90.00
_cell.angle_beta   90.00
_cell.angle_gamma   90.00
#
_symmetry.space_group_name_H-M   'P 1'
#
loop_
_entity.id
_entity.type
_entity.pdbx_description
1 polymer ?
#
loop_
_entity_poly.entity_id
_entity_poly.type
_entity_poly.pdbx_seq_one_letter_code
_entity_poly.pdbx_strand_id
1 'polypeptide(L)'
;MTTLVGIQNNFVDAIKELVELDYDAIEAYEAAINRITDENYKIQLQRFKEDHERHVKELNELLSKHKEYEITGPSSKQWLTKGKVVLATQIGDRAILHAMLSNEEDTNTAYERLNNHADKWHDAEKVLEQGFKDEQKHKKWIEKQLND
;
A
#
# COMPACT_ATOMS: atom_id res chain seq x y z
N MET A 1 -13.29 -1.61 0.45
CA MET A 1 -14.01 -0.32 0.60
C MET A 1 -13.11 0.68 -0.08
N THR A 2 -13.53 1.40 -1.11
CA THR A 2 -12.62 2.30 -1.82
C THR A 2 -12.01 3.33 -0.86
N THR A 3 -10.69 3.30 -0.70
CA THR A 3 -9.91 4.26 0.08
C THR A 3 -10.30 5.71 -0.20
N LEU A 4 -10.10 6.60 0.78
CA LEU A 4 -10.27 8.04 0.62
C LEU A 4 -8.96 8.76 0.25
N VAL A 5 -7.83 8.04 0.23
CA VAL A 5 -6.54 8.61 -0.14
C VAL A 5 -6.57 9.10 -1.60
N GLY A 6 -5.99 10.27 -1.83
CA GLY A 6 -5.96 10.96 -3.12
C GLY A 6 -7.17 11.86 -3.40
N ILE A 7 -8.11 12.00 -2.45
CA ILE A 7 -9.25 12.95 -2.53
C ILE A 7 -8.94 14.28 -1.80
N GLN A 8 -7.84 14.33 -1.03
CA GLN A 8 -7.42 15.51 -0.29
C GLN A 8 -7.31 16.73 -1.23
N ASN A 9 -7.70 17.91 -0.74
CA ASN A 9 -7.71 19.12 -1.58
C ASN A 9 -6.31 19.58 -1.98
N ASN A 10 -5.30 19.30 -1.17
CA ASN A 10 -3.93 19.65 -1.45
C ASN A 10 -3.08 18.38 -1.57
N PHE A 11 -2.06 18.48 -2.41
CA PHE A 11 -1.21 17.34 -2.74
C PHE A 11 -0.33 16.89 -1.56
N VAL A 12 0.05 17.80 -0.67
CA VAL A 12 0.84 17.46 0.54
C VAL A 12 0.10 16.45 1.41
N ASP A 13 -1.16 16.74 1.72
CA ASP A 13 -2.00 15.87 2.56
C ASP A 13 -2.27 14.55 1.85
N ALA A 14 -2.47 14.57 0.53
CA ALA A 14 -2.61 13.35 -0.26
C ALA A 14 -1.36 12.46 -0.16
N ILE A 15 -0.16 13.04 -0.26
CA ILE A 15 1.11 12.29 -0.13
C ILE A 15 1.28 11.75 1.28
N LYS A 16 1.00 12.55 2.32
CA LYS A 16 1.10 12.09 3.72
C LYS A 16 0.17 10.91 3.98
N GLU A 17 -1.08 10.98 3.51
CA GLU A 17 -2.02 9.86 3.63
C GLU A 17 -1.63 8.65 2.77
N LEU A 18 -0.95 8.85 1.64
CA LEU A 18 -0.39 7.74 0.87
C LEU A 18 0.73 7.03 1.65
N VAL A 19 1.63 7.77 2.29
CA VAL A 19 2.70 7.17 3.13
C VAL A 19 2.10 6.37 4.30
N GLU A 20 1.07 6.90 4.96
CA GLU A 20 0.36 6.16 6.00
C GLU A 20 -0.26 4.86 5.46
N LEU A 21 -0.83 4.90 4.26
CA LEU A 21 -1.43 3.73 3.61
C LEU A 21 -0.38 2.67 3.24
N ASP A 22 0.81 3.06 2.78
CA ASP A 22 1.91 2.11 2.53
C ASP A 22 2.41 1.48 3.83
N TYR A 23 2.50 2.24 4.93
CA TYR A 23 2.78 1.65 6.24
C TYR A 23 1.70 0.65 6.69
N ASP A 24 0.42 0.96 6.47
CA ASP A 24 -0.68 0.02 6.73
C ASP A 24 -0.52 -1.27 5.89
N ALA A 25 -0.09 -1.14 4.63
CA ALA A 25 0.19 -2.27 3.75
C ALA A 25 1.36 -3.11 4.26
N ILE A 26 2.47 -2.49 4.68
CA ILE A 26 3.64 -3.19 5.26
C ILE A 26 3.22 -4.06 6.45
N GLU A 27 2.42 -3.51 7.37
CA GLU A 27 1.94 -4.27 8.53
C GLU A 27 1.02 -5.43 8.14
N ALA A 28 0.17 -5.24 7.12
CA ALA A 28 -0.69 -6.28 6.60
C ALA A 28 0.11 -7.41 5.93
N TYR A 29 1.13 -7.07 5.14
CA TYR A 29 2.05 -8.01 4.54
C TYR A 29 2.82 -8.82 5.60
N GLU A 30 3.34 -8.16 6.64
CA GLU A 30 3.99 -8.85 7.75
C GLU A 30 3.02 -9.83 8.45
N ALA A 31 1.78 -9.41 8.69
CA ALA A 31 0.76 -10.28 9.27
C ALA A 31 0.40 -11.47 8.36
N ALA A 32 0.36 -11.27 7.04
CA ALA A 32 0.08 -12.31 6.04
C ALA A 32 1.23 -13.31 5.91
N ILE A 33 2.48 -12.84 5.80
CA ILE A 33 3.68 -13.69 5.69
C ILE A 33 3.81 -14.63 6.89
N ASN A 34 3.48 -14.13 8.09
CA ASN A 34 3.49 -14.93 9.32
C ASN A 34 2.42 -16.04 9.38
N ARG A 35 1.42 -16.02 8.49
CA ARG A 35 0.26 -16.92 8.51
C ARG A 35 0.14 -17.80 7.27
N ILE A 36 0.62 -17.33 6.12
CA ILE A 36 0.64 -18.13 4.91
C ILE A 36 1.44 -19.41 5.14
N THR A 37 1.01 -20.50 4.51
CA THR A 37 1.67 -21.80 4.57
C THR A 37 2.50 -22.10 3.33
N ASP A 38 2.09 -21.66 2.15
CA ASP A 38 2.83 -21.81 0.90
C ASP A 38 4.11 -20.94 0.90
N GLU A 39 5.27 -21.60 0.83
CA GLU A 39 6.57 -20.94 0.85
C GLU A 39 6.83 -20.05 -0.38
N ASN A 40 6.28 -20.40 -1.55
CA ASN A 40 6.39 -19.54 -2.74
C ASN A 40 5.59 -18.26 -2.55
N TYR A 41 4.42 -18.34 -1.93
CA TYR A 41 3.63 -17.17 -1.59
C TYR A 41 4.35 -16.30 -0.57
N LYS A 42 4.96 -16.88 0.48
CA LYS A 42 5.76 -16.10 1.44
C LYS A 42 6.88 -15.31 0.77
N ILE A 43 7.66 -15.97 -0.10
CA ILE A 43 8.77 -15.32 -0.82
C ILE A 43 8.26 -14.16 -1.66
N GLN A 44 7.13 -14.35 -2.34
CA GLN A 44 6.57 -13.30 -3.19
C GLN A 44 5.97 -12.15 -2.39
N LEU A 45 5.22 -12.43 -1.32
CA LEU A 45 4.66 -11.42 -0.43
C LEU A 45 5.76 -10.62 0.30
N GLN A 46 6.90 -11.25 0.62
CA GLN A 46 8.06 -10.55 1.19
C GLN A 46 8.64 -9.52 0.21
N ARG A 47 8.68 -9.81 -1.10
CA ARG A 47 9.10 -8.84 -2.11
C ARG A 47 8.14 -7.66 -2.25
N PHE A 48 6.83 -7.93 -2.17
CA PHE A 48 5.83 -6.86 -2.22
C PHE A 48 5.90 -5.96 -0.97
N LYS A 49 6.16 -6.54 0.21
CA LYS A 49 6.45 -5.77 1.43
C LYS A 49 7.66 -4.85 1.25
N GLU A 50 8.75 -5.35 0.66
CA GLU A 50 9.96 -4.56 0.37
C GLU A 50 9.70 -3.44 -0.64
N ASP A 51 8.77 -3.64 -1.58
CA ASP A 51 8.30 -2.59 -2.48
C ASP A 51 7.61 -1.45 -1.70
N HIS A 52 6.69 -1.75 -0.78
CA HIS A 52 6.06 -0.73 0.07
C HIS A 52 7.07 -0.03 1.00
N GLU A 53 8.03 -0.76 1.59
CA GLU A 53 9.10 -0.16 2.40
C GLU A 53 9.91 0.86 1.57
N ARG A 54 10.17 0.55 0.30
CA ARG A 54 10.78 1.50 -0.64
C ARG A 54 9.85 2.69 -0.91
N HIS A 55 8.57 2.46 -1.16
CA HIS A 55 7.60 3.53 -1.42
C HIS A 55 7.52 4.53 -0.27
N VAL A 56 7.38 4.06 0.97
CA VAL A 56 7.42 4.89 2.19
C VAL A 56 8.67 5.77 2.20
N LYS A 57 9.84 5.18 1.94
CA LYS A 57 11.10 5.91 1.92
C LYS A 57 11.12 6.99 0.84
N GLU A 58 10.78 6.65 -0.40
CA GLU A 58 10.83 7.58 -1.54
C GLU A 58 9.82 8.73 -1.40
N LEU A 59 8.63 8.44 -0.86
CA LEU A 59 7.60 9.45 -0.59
C LEU A 59 7.97 10.36 0.58
N ASN A 60 8.58 9.84 1.65
CA ASN A 60 9.12 10.68 2.73
C ASN A 60 10.29 11.56 2.26
N GLU A 61 11.18 11.03 1.42
CA GLU A 61 12.23 11.84 0.79
C GLU A 61 11.63 12.98 -0.06
N LEU A 62 10.50 12.73 -0.74
CA LEU A 62 9.77 13.74 -1.49
C LEU A 62 9.17 14.81 -0.54
N LEU A 63 8.52 14.43 0.56
CA LEU A 63 8.02 15.37 1.57
C LEU A 63 9.15 16.25 2.11
N SER A 64 10.27 15.65 2.49
CA SER A 64 11.46 16.35 3.00
C SER A 64 12.04 17.36 1.98
N LYS A 65 12.07 17.04 0.68
CA LYS A 65 12.49 17.98 -0.38
C LYS A 65 11.61 19.23 -0.44
N HIS A 66 10.32 19.08 -0.16
CA HIS A 66 9.34 20.17 -0.12
C HIS A 66 9.23 20.82 1.27
N LYS A 67 10.13 20.50 2.21
CA LYS A 67 10.16 21.02 3.59
C LYS A 67 8.92 20.65 4.41
N GLU A 68 8.25 19.58 4.02
CA GLU A 68 7.16 18.98 4.78
C GLU A 68 7.72 17.97 5.79
N TYR A 69 6.95 17.69 6.84
CA TYR A 69 7.32 16.69 7.83
C TYR A 69 7.13 15.27 7.28
N GLU A 70 8.09 14.40 7.58
CA GLU A 70 8.02 12.97 7.29
C GLU A 70 6.97 12.26 8.15
N ILE A 71 6.33 11.26 7.57
CA ILE A 71 5.44 10.34 8.25
C ILE A 71 6.26 9.15 8.74
N THR A 72 6.13 8.81 10.02
CA THR A 72 7.02 7.85 10.70
C THR A 72 6.32 6.55 11.09
N GLY A 73 5.08 6.36 10.66
CA GLY A 73 4.33 5.17 10.99
C GLY A 73 2.97 5.09 10.30
N PRO A 74 2.25 3.98 10.54
CA PRO A 74 0.98 3.69 9.91
C PRO A 74 -0.13 4.61 10.40
N SER A 75 -1.25 4.63 9.69
CA SER A 75 -2.35 5.54 10.00
C SER A 75 -2.91 5.22 11.39
N SER A 76 -3.01 6.24 12.25
CA SER A 76 -3.68 6.11 13.55
C SER A 76 -5.20 5.87 13.43
N LYS A 77 -5.74 5.85 12.21
CA LYS A 77 -7.12 5.49 11.90
C LYS A 77 -7.41 4.02 12.30
N GLN A 78 -8.68 3.73 12.59
CA GLN A 78 -9.20 2.39 12.90
C GLN A 78 -8.87 1.29 11.86
N TRP A 79 -8.33 1.67 10.70
CA TRP A 79 -8.02 0.80 9.58
C TRP A 79 -7.01 -0.29 9.93
N LEU A 80 -5.88 0.06 10.55
CA LEU A 80 -4.86 -0.89 11.01
C LEU A 80 -5.42 -1.98 11.92
N THR A 81 -6.20 -1.56 12.92
CA THR A 81 -6.79 -2.50 13.88
C THR A 81 -7.77 -3.43 13.18
N LYS A 82 -8.56 -2.92 12.23
CA LYS A 82 -9.48 -3.75 11.43
C LYS A 82 -8.74 -4.69 10.49
N GLY A 83 -7.69 -4.24 9.79
CA GLY A 83 -6.88 -5.06 8.89
C GLY A 83 -6.20 -6.22 9.62
N LYS A 84 -5.55 -5.94 10.76
CA LYS A 84 -4.94 -6.98 11.62
C LYS A 84 -5.98 -7.97 12.15
N VAL A 85 -7.17 -7.50 12.55
CA VAL A 85 -8.26 -8.38 13.02
C VAL A 85 -8.82 -9.24 11.89
N VAL A 86 -9.05 -8.67 10.70
CA VAL A 86 -9.52 -9.42 9.53
C VAL A 86 -8.53 -10.52 9.19
N LEU A 87 -7.24 -10.21 9.08
CA LEU A 87 -6.19 -11.21 8.81
C LEU A 87 -6.08 -12.25 9.93
N ALA A 88 -6.31 -11.89 11.19
CA ALA A 88 -6.29 -12.84 12.31
C ALA A 88 -7.43 -13.87 12.26
N THR A 89 -8.54 -13.54 11.59
CA THR A 89 -9.70 -14.44 11.44
C THR A 89 -9.66 -15.31 10.19
N GLN A 90 -8.75 -15.06 9.26
CA GLN A 90 -8.68 -15.83 8.01
C GLN A 90 -8.03 -17.20 8.22
N ILE A 91 -8.63 -18.22 7.59
CA ILE A 91 -8.14 -19.59 7.60
C ILE A 91 -7.75 -19.98 6.19
N GLY A 92 -6.46 -20.30 6.00
CA GLY A 92 -5.89 -20.75 4.74
C GLY A 92 -5.42 -19.62 3.82
N ASP A 93 -4.46 -19.95 2.96
CA ASP A 93 -3.71 -18.98 2.16
C ASP A 93 -4.59 -18.19 1.20
N ARG A 94 -5.62 -18.81 0.60
CA ARG A 94 -6.56 -18.11 -0.28
C ARG A 94 -7.36 -17.03 0.45
N ALA A 95 -7.77 -17.27 1.69
CA ALA A 95 -8.51 -16.28 2.48
C ALA A 95 -7.61 -15.10 2.87
N ILE A 96 -6.33 -15.37 3.15
CA ILE A 96 -5.31 -14.35 3.39
C ILE A 96 -5.07 -13.53 2.10
N LEU A 97 -4.90 -14.19 0.95
CA LEU A 97 -4.72 -13.52 -0.34
C LEU A 97 -5.94 -12.67 -0.73
N HIS A 98 -7.16 -13.13 -0.46
CA HIS A 98 -8.36 -12.31 -0.67
C HIS A 98 -8.36 -11.04 0.19
N ALA A 99 -7.90 -11.13 1.45
CA ALA A 99 -7.78 -9.95 2.30
C ALA A 99 -6.70 -9.00 1.77
N MET A 100 -5.55 -9.53 1.34
CA MET A 100 -4.48 -8.74 0.74
C MET A 100 -4.92 -8.06 -0.57
N LEU A 101 -5.74 -8.72 -1.40
CA LEU A 101 -6.28 -8.12 -2.62
C LEU A 101 -7.04 -6.82 -2.33
N SER A 102 -7.82 -6.76 -1.25
CA SER A 102 -8.53 -5.52 -0.89
C SER A 102 -7.56 -4.39 -0.54
N ASN A 103 -6.43 -4.69 0.10
CA ASN A 103 -5.41 -3.67 0.39
C ASN A 103 -4.79 -3.16 -0.91
N GLU A 104 -4.46 -4.06 -1.83
CA GLU A 104 -3.92 -3.70 -3.15
C GLU A 104 -4.90 -2.86 -3.98
N GLU A 105 -6.20 -3.12 -3.89
CA GLU A 105 -7.20 -2.29 -4.57
C GLU A 105 -7.21 -0.85 -4.03
N ASP A 106 -6.99 -0.70 -2.73
CA ASP A 106 -6.93 0.60 -2.07
C ASP A 106 -5.64 1.35 -2.43
N THR A 107 -4.47 0.70 -2.39
CA THR A 107 -3.20 1.32 -2.83
C THR A 107 -3.24 1.68 -4.31
N ASN A 108 -3.70 0.79 -5.20
CA ASN A 108 -3.87 1.08 -6.63
C ASN A 108 -4.74 2.32 -6.85
N THR A 109 -5.88 2.41 -6.17
CA THR A 109 -6.78 3.56 -6.26
C THR A 109 -6.11 4.85 -5.78
N ALA A 110 -5.37 4.78 -4.67
CA ALA A 110 -4.66 5.93 -4.12
C ALA A 110 -3.58 6.43 -5.10
N TYR A 111 -2.72 5.54 -5.57
CA TYR A 111 -1.67 5.86 -6.52
C TYR A 111 -2.21 6.40 -7.84
N GLU A 112 -3.30 5.84 -8.37
CA GLU A 112 -3.97 6.36 -9.56
C GLU A 112 -4.43 7.80 -9.35
N ARG A 113 -5.08 8.10 -8.22
CA ARG A 113 -5.55 9.44 -7.90
C ARG A 113 -4.41 10.43 -7.73
N LEU A 114 -3.35 10.06 -7.02
CA LEU A 114 -2.21 10.95 -6.82
C LEU A 114 -1.46 11.22 -8.12
N ASN A 115 -1.37 10.24 -9.03
CA ASN A 115 -0.81 10.46 -10.37
C ASN A 115 -1.63 11.47 -11.19
N ASN A 116 -2.94 11.56 -10.94
CA ASN A 116 -3.88 12.47 -11.61
C ASN A 116 -4.25 13.71 -10.78
N HIS A 117 -3.59 13.93 -9.64
CA HIS A 117 -3.94 15.02 -8.74
C HIS A 117 -3.60 16.38 -9.39
N ALA A 118 -4.52 17.35 -9.30
CA ALA A 118 -4.38 18.65 -9.99
C ALA A 118 -3.12 19.42 -9.56
N ASP A 119 -2.82 19.40 -8.27
CA ASP A 119 -1.65 20.08 -7.68
C ASP A 119 -0.41 19.18 -7.57
N LYS A 120 -0.32 18.10 -8.36
CA LYS A 120 0.81 17.16 -8.32
C LYS A 120 2.13 17.89 -8.52
N TRP A 121 3.08 17.66 -7.61
CA TRP A 121 4.43 18.20 -7.76
C TRP A 121 5.14 17.58 -8.96
N HIS A 122 5.88 18.39 -9.70
CA HIS A 122 6.56 17.94 -10.91
C HIS A 122 7.58 16.83 -10.64
N ASP A 123 8.31 16.91 -9.52
CA ASP A 123 9.29 15.91 -9.10
C ASP A 123 8.68 14.65 -8.46
N ALA A 124 7.37 14.63 -8.22
CA ALA A 124 6.65 13.46 -7.71
C ALA A 124 6.27 12.45 -8.81
N GLU A 125 6.26 12.86 -10.08
CA GLU A 125 5.77 12.04 -11.19
C GLU A 125 6.46 10.67 -11.27
N LYS A 126 7.79 10.66 -11.20
CA LYS A 126 8.56 9.41 -11.29
C LYS A 126 8.27 8.44 -10.15
N VAL A 127 8.20 8.93 -8.91
CA VAL A 127 7.96 8.07 -7.73
C VAL A 127 6.53 7.53 -7.74
N LEU A 128 5.54 8.36 -8.07
CA LEU A 128 4.15 7.95 -8.13
C LEU A 128 3.85 6.98 -9.28
N GLU A 129 4.45 7.18 -10.45
CA GLU A 129 4.28 6.23 -11.57
C GLU A 129 4.94 4.89 -11.29
N GLN A 130 6.11 4.90 -10.65
CA GLN A 130 6.81 3.68 -10.31
C GLN A 130 6.04 2.91 -9.22
N GLY A 131 5.60 3.58 -8.16
CA GLY A 131 4.74 2.99 -7.14
C GLY A 131 3.48 2.39 -7.74
N PHE A 132 2.76 3.13 -8.58
CA PHE A 132 1.54 2.63 -9.22
C PHE A 132 1.78 1.37 -10.06
N LYS A 133 2.89 1.28 -10.79
CA LYS A 133 3.25 0.09 -11.56
C LYS A 133 3.54 -1.12 -10.67
N ASP A 134 4.06 -0.89 -9.48
CA ASP A 134 4.34 -1.96 -8.52
C ASP A 134 3.02 -2.47 -7.92
N GLU A 135 2.14 -1.58 -7.46
CA GLU A 135 0.78 -1.93 -6.98
C GLU A 135 -0.04 -2.71 -8.02
N GLN A 136 0.05 -2.33 -9.29
CA GLN A 136 -0.62 -3.06 -10.38
C GLN A 136 -0.09 -4.49 -10.54
N LYS A 137 1.22 -4.70 -10.35
CA LYS A 137 1.82 -6.04 -10.42
C LYS A 137 1.42 -6.88 -9.22
N HIS A 138 1.40 -6.28 -8.02
CA HIS A 138 1.01 -6.95 -6.78
C HIS A 138 -0.43 -7.44 -6.90
N LYS A 139 -1.37 -6.54 -7.21
CA LYS A 139 -2.78 -6.87 -7.46
C LYS A 139 -2.93 -8.00 -8.48
N LYS A 140 -2.31 -7.85 -9.66
CA LYS A 140 -2.42 -8.85 -10.74
C LYS A 140 -1.87 -10.21 -10.33
N TRP A 141 -0.81 -10.26 -9.54
CA TRP A 141 -0.26 -11.51 -9.04
C TRP A 141 -1.24 -12.20 -8.08
N ILE A 142 -1.82 -11.44 -7.13
CA ILE A 142 -2.80 -11.97 -6.17
C ILE A 142 -4.06 -12.47 -6.90
N GLU A 143 -4.61 -11.68 -7.84
CA GLU A 143 -5.76 -12.08 -8.66
C GLU A 143 -5.49 -13.38 -9.41
N LYS A 144 -4.28 -13.55 -9.94
CA LYS A 144 -3.90 -14.81 -10.60
C LYS A 144 -3.96 -15.99 -9.63
N GLN A 145 -3.38 -15.87 -8.44
CA GLN A 145 -3.38 -16.95 -7.44
C GLN A 145 -4.79 -17.30 -6.94
N LEU A 146 -5.72 -16.34 -6.97
CA LEU A 146 -7.11 -16.54 -6.56
C LEU A 146 -7.98 -17.14 -7.67
N ASN A 147 -7.58 -17.03 -8.94
CA ASN A 147 -8.31 -17.59 -10.08
C ASN A 147 -7.78 -18.96 -10.53
N ASP A 148 -6.56 -19.31 -10.12
CA ASP A 148 -5.99 -20.66 -10.22
C ASP A 148 -6.61 -21.58 -9.15
#